data_AF-A9NU65-F1
#
_entry.id   AF-A9NU65-F1
#
_cell.length_a   1.000
_cell.length_b   1.000
_cell.length_c   1.000
_cell.angle_alpha   90.00
_cell.angle_beta   90.00
_cell.angle_gamma   90.00
#
_symmetry.space_group_name_H-M   'P 1'
#
loop_
_entity.id
_entity.type
_entity.pdbx_description
1 polymer ?
#
loop_
_entity_poly.entity_id
_entity_poly.type
_entity_poly.pdbx_seq_one_letter_code
_entity_poly.pdbx_strand_id
1 'polypeptide(L)'
;MKSAGDAQARELLERVVECLVSERCETFEDCISWARRKFEDYFSNRVKQLTYTFPENATTSGGAPFWSAPKRFPKPLEFSSNDPSHMSLIAAASILRANTYGIPIPEWASNSKELAEAVDKVQISVFKPKQGVKIVTDEKATNMHPSTIDDSAVIDNLIRTLEIGVKNLSSGFRMSPIQFEKDDDTNYHMDLIAGFANMRARNYSIPEVDKLKAKFIAGRIIPAIATTTAMATGLVCLELYKVILDHKVEKYRNTFANLALPLFSMAEPVPPKIIKHGVLSWSVWDRWVIAGNLTLRELLDWFQDKGLSAYSISCGQSLIYNSIFPKHKERLDRKVVDLARDIAKLEIPPNRRHFDIVVACEDDDGNDVDVPLISICFR
;
A
#
# COMPACT_ATOMS: atom_id res chain seq x y z
N MET A 1 -23.64 -3.60 -0.42
CA MET A 1 -23.73 -2.16 -0.11
C MET A 1 -25.03 -1.76 0.58
N LYS A 2 -26.21 -2.30 0.23
CA LYS A 2 -27.46 -1.99 0.96
C LYS A 2 -27.54 -2.55 2.40
N SER A 3 -26.68 -3.48 2.79
CA SER A 3 -26.73 -4.18 4.09
C SER A 3 -25.71 -3.69 5.12
N ALA A 4 -24.82 -2.76 4.76
CA ALA A 4 -23.82 -2.17 5.66
C ALA A 4 -23.41 -0.81 5.08
N GLY A 5 -24.14 0.24 5.44
CA GLY A 5 -23.80 1.61 5.08
C GLY A 5 -22.72 2.12 6.02
N ASP A 6 -21.46 2.00 5.60
CA ASP A 6 -20.33 2.64 6.27
C ASP A 6 -19.79 3.81 5.43
N ALA A 7 -18.93 4.64 6.02
CA ALA A 7 -18.35 5.81 5.36
C ALA A 7 -17.55 5.45 4.09
N GLN A 8 -17.00 4.23 4.03
CA GLN A 8 -16.25 3.74 2.87
C GLN A 8 -17.17 3.45 1.69
N ALA A 9 -18.34 2.86 1.94
CA ALA A 9 -19.36 2.65 0.91
C ALA A 9 -19.86 3.98 0.32
N ARG A 10 -20.05 5.00 1.17
CA ARG A 10 -20.41 6.36 0.72
C ARG A 10 -19.35 6.95 -0.20
N GLU A 11 -18.08 6.99 0.22
CA GLU A 11 -16.99 7.57 -0.61
C GLU A 11 -16.88 6.85 -1.96
N LEU A 12 -17.01 5.51 -1.97
CA LEU A 12 -16.95 4.75 -3.21
C LEU A 12 -18.11 5.12 -4.14
N LEU A 13 -19.33 5.23 -3.62
CA LEU A 13 -20.51 5.61 -4.41
C LEU A 13 -20.39 7.03 -4.96
N GLU A 14 -19.88 7.98 -4.17
CA GLU A 14 -19.62 9.35 -4.62
C GLU A 14 -18.67 9.35 -5.83
N ARG A 15 -17.57 8.59 -5.78
CA ARG A 15 -16.62 8.45 -6.90
C ARG A 15 -17.23 7.80 -8.13
N VAL A 16 -18.07 6.77 -7.95
CA VAL A 16 -18.75 6.11 -9.07
C VAL A 16 -19.74 7.05 -9.74
N VAL A 17 -20.51 7.81 -8.97
CA VAL A 17 -21.43 8.84 -9.50
C VAL A 17 -20.66 9.97 -10.17
N GLU A 18 -19.52 10.40 -9.62
CA GLU A 18 -18.65 11.39 -10.25
C GLU A 18 -18.19 10.89 -11.63
N CYS A 19 -17.69 9.65 -11.74
CA CYS A 19 -17.17 9.12 -13.00
C CYS A 19 -18.25 8.79 -14.03
N LEU A 20 -19.39 8.22 -13.62
CA LEU A 20 -20.40 7.72 -14.56
C LEU A 20 -21.49 8.74 -14.88
N VAL A 21 -21.65 9.78 -14.05
CA VAL A 21 -22.76 10.73 -14.18
C VAL A 21 -22.26 12.17 -14.22
N SER A 22 -21.59 12.65 -13.18
CA SER A 22 -21.35 14.10 -12.99
C SER A 22 -20.20 14.64 -13.85
N GLU A 23 -19.16 13.84 -14.04
CA GLU A 23 -17.94 14.18 -14.78
C GLU A 23 -17.67 13.17 -15.91
N ARG A 24 -18.73 12.51 -16.40
CA ARG A 24 -18.63 11.66 -17.58
C ARG A 24 -18.23 12.50 -18.79
N CYS A 25 -17.31 11.98 -19.59
CA CYS A 25 -16.92 12.56 -20.87
C CYS A 25 -17.52 11.74 -22.02
N GLU A 26 -17.96 12.40 -23.08
CA GLU A 26 -18.42 11.76 -24.32
C GLU A 26 -17.57 12.17 -25.52
N THR A 27 -16.95 13.35 -25.44
CA THR A 27 -16.06 13.92 -26.46
C THR A 27 -14.66 14.22 -25.88
N PHE A 28 -13.70 14.50 -26.77
CA PHE A 28 -12.37 14.91 -26.33
C PHE A 28 -12.39 16.31 -25.70
N GLU A 29 -13.27 17.19 -26.17
CA GLU A 29 -13.53 18.52 -25.60
C GLU A 29 -14.08 18.44 -24.17
N ASP A 30 -14.88 17.43 -23.84
CA ASP A 30 -15.28 17.15 -22.45
C ASP A 30 -14.08 16.78 -21.59
N CYS A 31 -13.13 16.02 -22.14
CA CYS A 31 -11.89 15.64 -21.46
C CYS A 31 -10.98 16.85 -21.23
N ILE A 32 -10.95 17.80 -22.17
CA ILE A 32 -10.28 19.12 -22.02
C ILE A 32 -10.95 19.93 -20.92
N SER A 33 -12.28 20.04 -20.96
CA SER A 33 -13.06 20.76 -19.96
C SER A 33 -12.85 20.18 -18.56
N TRP A 34 -12.84 18.84 -18.46
CA TRP A 34 -12.53 18.13 -17.23
C TRP A 34 -11.14 18.47 -16.70
N ALA A 35 -10.10 18.32 -17.53
CA ALA A 35 -8.72 18.61 -17.14
C ALA A 35 -8.54 20.07 -16.69
N ARG A 36 -9.10 21.03 -17.43
CA ARG A 36 -9.02 22.46 -17.12
C ARG A 36 -9.76 22.82 -15.82
N ARG A 37 -10.88 22.17 -15.53
CA ARG A 37 -11.60 22.29 -14.25
C ARG A 37 -10.83 21.65 -13.09
N LYS A 38 -10.20 20.49 -13.30
CA LYS A 38 -9.34 19.87 -12.27
C LYS A 38 -8.11 20.74 -11.97
N PHE A 39 -7.51 21.39 -12.97
CA PHE A 39 -6.46 22.39 -12.72
C PHE A 39 -6.97 23.50 -11.80
N GLU A 40 -8.13 24.09 -12.11
CA GLU A 40 -8.71 25.15 -11.30
C GLU A 40 -9.01 24.68 -9.87
N ASP A 41 -9.59 23.48 -9.71
CA ASP A 41 -9.91 22.94 -8.40
C ASP A 41 -8.64 22.74 -7.55
N TYR A 42 -7.67 21.99 -8.06
CA TYR A 42 -6.51 21.53 -7.28
C TYR A 42 -5.49 22.63 -6.99
N PHE A 43 -5.22 23.51 -7.96
CA PHE A 43 -4.11 24.47 -7.87
C PHE A 43 -4.56 25.91 -7.62
N SER A 44 -5.84 26.22 -7.78
CA SER A 44 -6.42 27.55 -7.54
C SER A 44 -7.43 27.50 -6.39
N ASN A 45 -8.57 26.84 -6.56
CA ASN A 45 -9.70 26.92 -5.64
C ASN A 45 -9.41 26.32 -4.25
N ARG A 46 -8.83 25.11 -4.19
CA ARG A 46 -8.45 24.51 -2.91
C ARG A 46 -7.40 25.33 -2.18
N VAL A 47 -6.50 25.98 -2.91
CA VAL A 47 -5.48 26.87 -2.34
C VAL A 47 -6.13 28.15 -1.82
N LYS A 48 -7.02 28.79 -2.59
CA LYS A 48 -7.83 29.94 -2.15
C LYS A 48 -8.64 29.62 -0.90
N GLN A 49 -9.25 28.43 -0.84
CA GLN A 49 -9.97 27.97 0.35
C GLN A 49 -9.04 27.82 1.56
N LEU A 50 -7.86 27.21 1.36
CA LEU A 50 -6.88 27.00 2.42
C LEU A 50 -6.35 28.34 2.97
N THR A 51 -6.03 29.29 2.10
CA THR A 51 -5.55 30.64 2.50
C THR A 51 -6.67 31.52 3.06
N TYR A 52 -7.94 31.25 2.71
CA TYR A 52 -9.09 31.88 3.36
C TYR A 52 -9.28 31.36 4.78
N THR A 53 -9.18 30.04 4.98
CA THR A 53 -9.30 29.41 6.31
C THR A 53 -8.10 29.77 7.20
N PHE A 54 -6.89 29.82 6.66
CA PHE A 54 -5.68 30.23 7.37
C PHE A 54 -4.95 31.35 6.59
N PRO A 55 -5.30 32.62 6.83
CA PRO A 55 -4.61 33.76 6.24
C PRO A 55 -3.11 33.75 6.51
N GLU A 56 -2.33 34.50 5.73
CA GLU A 56 -0.86 34.52 5.83
C GLU A 56 -0.36 34.93 7.23
N ASN A 57 -1.09 35.85 7.87
CA ASN A 57 -0.82 36.32 9.23
C ASN A 57 -1.52 35.49 10.33
N ALA A 58 -2.08 34.31 10.00
CA ALA A 58 -2.73 33.46 10.99
C ALA A 58 -1.73 33.01 12.07
N THR A 59 -2.19 32.97 13.32
CA THR A 59 -1.42 32.51 14.48
C THR A 59 -2.04 31.25 15.06
N THR A 60 -1.22 30.43 15.70
CA THR A 60 -1.69 29.30 16.52
C THR A 60 -2.30 29.81 17.83
N SER A 61 -2.94 28.92 18.60
CA SER A 61 -3.44 29.23 19.95
C SER A 61 -2.33 29.70 20.90
N GLY A 62 -1.08 29.30 20.65
CA GLY A 62 0.10 29.76 21.40
C GLY A 62 0.71 31.08 20.89
N GLY A 63 0.09 31.76 19.93
CA GLY A 63 0.56 33.05 19.40
C GLY A 63 1.68 32.97 18.36
N ALA A 64 2.22 31.78 18.08
CA ALA A 64 3.23 31.61 17.03
C ALA A 64 2.60 31.66 15.62
N PRO A 65 3.32 32.13 14.58
CA PRO A 65 2.82 32.11 13.20
C PRO A 65 2.44 30.70 12.76
N PHE A 66 1.22 30.53 12.24
CA PHE A 66 0.72 29.26 11.72
C PHE A 66 1.56 28.79 10.53
N TRP A 67 1.95 29.72 9.66
CA TRP A 67 2.80 29.48 8.50
C TRP A 67 4.28 29.68 8.86
N SER A 68 4.79 28.77 9.68
CA SER A 68 6.21 28.66 10.01
C SER A 68 6.68 27.22 9.74
N ALA A 69 8.00 27.03 9.59
CA ALA A 69 8.57 25.72 9.27
C ALA A 69 7.99 24.63 10.21
N PRO A 70 7.46 23.51 9.66
CA PRO A 70 7.60 23.04 8.28
C PRO A 70 6.55 23.56 7.26
N LYS A 71 5.58 24.38 7.68
CA LYS A 71 4.46 24.85 6.85
C LYS A 71 4.86 26.05 5.99
N ARG A 72 4.62 25.97 4.68
CA ARG A 72 4.83 27.06 3.71
C ARG A 72 3.49 27.66 3.30
N PHE A 73 3.38 28.99 3.29
CA PHE A 73 2.18 29.66 2.81
C PHE A 73 2.01 29.43 1.29
N PRO A 74 0.87 28.86 0.83
CA PRO A 74 0.67 28.59 -0.58
C PRO A 74 0.08 29.77 -1.34
N LYS A 75 0.35 29.86 -2.64
CA LYS A 75 -0.23 30.83 -3.57
C LYS A 75 -1.07 30.11 -4.62
N PRO A 76 -2.32 30.52 -4.86
CA PRO A 76 -3.13 29.92 -5.91
C PRO A 76 -2.51 30.20 -7.29
N LEU A 77 -2.55 29.22 -8.19
CA LEU A 77 -2.08 29.40 -9.55
C LEU A 77 -3.18 30.04 -10.41
N GLU A 78 -2.76 30.89 -11.34
CA GLU A 78 -3.60 31.35 -12.44
C GLU A 78 -3.24 30.55 -13.69
N PHE A 79 -4.23 29.91 -14.29
CA PHE A 79 -4.01 29.17 -15.53
C PHE A 79 -3.62 30.13 -16.65
N SER A 80 -2.74 29.66 -17.55
CA SER A 80 -2.35 30.41 -18.75
C SER A 80 -2.03 29.41 -19.86
N SER A 81 -2.63 29.59 -21.03
CA SER A 81 -2.34 28.82 -22.24
C SER A 81 -0.95 29.13 -22.82
N ASN A 82 -0.31 30.22 -22.39
CA ASN A 82 1.07 30.56 -22.73
C ASN A 82 2.11 29.84 -21.87
N ASP A 83 1.70 29.17 -20.78
CA ASP A 83 2.61 28.41 -19.94
C ASP A 83 2.71 26.95 -20.45
N PRO A 84 3.88 26.51 -20.92
CA PRO A 84 4.03 25.16 -21.48
C PRO A 84 3.75 24.04 -20.46
N SER A 85 4.05 24.26 -19.18
CA SER A 85 3.82 23.27 -18.13
C SER A 85 2.34 23.14 -17.79
N HIS A 86 1.58 24.25 -17.84
CA HIS A 86 0.12 24.22 -17.73
C HIS A 86 -0.49 23.43 -18.89
N MET A 87 -0.10 23.76 -20.13
CA MET A 87 -0.62 23.10 -21.32
C MET A 87 -0.26 21.61 -21.38
N SER A 88 0.97 21.23 -20.99
CA SER A 88 1.40 19.82 -20.95
C SER A 88 0.58 19.01 -19.95
N LEU A 89 0.27 19.59 -18.78
CA LEU A 89 -0.58 18.94 -17.79
C LEU A 89 -2.01 18.75 -18.31
N ILE A 90 -2.60 19.77 -18.93
CA ILE A 90 -3.94 19.67 -19.51
C ILE A 90 -3.98 18.60 -20.61
N ALA A 91 -3.00 18.59 -21.52
CA ALA A 91 -2.90 17.60 -22.59
C ALA A 91 -2.85 16.17 -22.02
N ALA A 92 -1.93 15.89 -21.10
CA ALA A 92 -1.78 14.57 -20.49
C ALA A 92 -3.05 14.14 -19.75
N ALA A 93 -3.66 15.03 -18.97
CA ALA A 93 -4.89 14.76 -18.24
C ALA A 93 -6.06 14.44 -19.18
N SER A 94 -6.22 15.19 -20.27
CA SER A 94 -7.28 14.99 -21.26
C SER A 94 -7.11 13.70 -22.04
N ILE A 95 -5.89 13.38 -22.48
CA ILE A 95 -5.57 12.13 -23.19
C ILE A 95 -5.85 10.92 -22.31
N LEU A 96 -5.40 10.95 -21.05
CA LEU A 96 -5.65 9.86 -20.11
C LEU A 96 -7.12 9.72 -19.75
N ARG A 97 -7.84 10.84 -19.63
CA ARG A 97 -9.30 10.83 -19.47
C ARG A 97 -9.97 10.18 -20.69
N ALA A 98 -9.61 10.57 -21.91
CA ALA A 98 -10.15 10.00 -23.13
C ALA A 98 -9.92 8.47 -23.20
N ASN A 99 -8.70 8.01 -22.90
CA ASN A 99 -8.37 6.58 -22.83
C ASN A 99 -9.24 5.83 -21.82
N THR A 100 -9.55 6.46 -20.67
CA THR A 100 -10.38 5.86 -19.63
C THR A 100 -11.83 5.62 -20.11
N TYR A 101 -12.36 6.49 -20.97
CA TYR A 101 -13.72 6.39 -21.50
C TYR A 101 -13.79 5.75 -22.90
N GLY A 102 -12.65 5.37 -23.48
CA GLY A 102 -12.59 4.85 -24.86
C GLY A 102 -12.93 5.90 -25.92
N ILE A 103 -12.69 7.18 -25.62
CA ILE A 103 -12.96 8.30 -26.53
C ILE A 103 -11.79 8.45 -27.52
N PRO A 104 -12.06 8.52 -28.84
CA PRO A 104 -11.02 8.78 -29.83
C PRO A 104 -10.32 10.12 -29.59
N ILE A 105 -8.99 10.12 -29.65
CA ILE A 105 -8.18 11.33 -29.54
C ILE A 105 -8.00 11.89 -30.96
N PRO A 106 -8.47 13.12 -31.23
CA PRO A 106 -8.36 13.70 -32.57
C PRO A 106 -6.92 14.11 -32.88
N GLU A 107 -6.52 14.08 -34.16
CA GLU A 107 -5.14 14.41 -34.59
C GLU A 107 -4.71 15.82 -34.14
N TRP A 108 -5.64 16.78 -34.16
CA TRP A 108 -5.39 18.14 -33.72
C TRP A 108 -5.04 18.27 -32.23
N ALA A 109 -5.34 17.27 -31.39
CA ALA A 109 -4.98 17.29 -29.97
C ALA A 109 -3.46 17.39 -29.74
N SER A 110 -2.67 16.99 -30.74
CA SER A 110 -1.21 17.13 -30.76
C SER A 110 -0.73 18.52 -31.21
N ASN A 111 -1.60 19.33 -31.82
CA ASN A 111 -1.29 20.70 -32.23
C ASN A 111 -1.46 21.65 -31.03
N SER A 112 -0.34 22.23 -30.58
CA SER A 112 -0.31 23.11 -29.41
C SER A 112 -1.23 24.32 -29.52
N LYS A 113 -1.42 24.87 -30.74
CA LYS A 113 -2.26 26.04 -30.96
C LYS A 113 -3.74 25.69 -30.87
N GLU A 114 -4.15 24.62 -31.55
CA GLU A 114 -5.55 24.17 -31.55
C GLU A 114 -5.98 23.70 -30.15
N LEU A 115 -5.10 23.00 -29.43
CA LEU A 115 -5.33 22.64 -28.05
C LEU A 115 -5.48 23.87 -27.15
N ALA A 116 -4.62 24.88 -27.28
CA ALA A 116 -4.74 26.12 -26.52
C ALA A 116 -6.08 26.83 -26.78
N GLU A 117 -6.50 26.94 -28.05
CA GLU A 117 -7.78 27.52 -28.43
C GLU A 117 -8.97 26.74 -27.85
N ALA A 118 -8.89 25.41 -27.80
CA ALA A 118 -9.92 24.57 -27.17
C ALA A 118 -9.97 24.76 -25.65
N VAL A 119 -8.81 24.84 -24.99
CA VAL A 119 -8.70 25.04 -23.54
C VAL A 119 -9.22 26.42 -23.12
N ASP A 120 -8.91 27.46 -23.88
CA ASP A 120 -9.33 28.84 -23.57
C ASP A 120 -10.84 29.07 -23.72
N LYS A 121 -11.54 28.20 -24.45
CA LYS A 121 -13.01 28.21 -24.55
C LYS A 121 -13.71 27.62 -23.31
N VAL A 122 -12.98 26.87 -22.47
CA VAL A 122 -13.56 26.21 -21.30
C VAL A 122 -14.04 27.23 -20.27
N GLN A 123 -15.32 27.17 -19.95
CA GLN A 123 -15.91 28.02 -18.92
C GLN A 123 -15.49 27.58 -17.52
N ILE A 124 -14.89 28.50 -16.76
CA ILE A 124 -14.47 28.30 -15.38
C ILE A 124 -15.33 29.13 -14.43
N SER A 125 -15.96 28.45 -13.48
CA SER A 125 -16.75 29.10 -12.45
C SER A 125 -15.86 29.88 -11.47
N VAL A 126 -16.28 31.10 -11.15
CA VAL A 126 -15.59 31.93 -10.15
C VAL A 126 -15.69 31.28 -8.77
N PHE A 127 -14.54 31.14 -8.11
CA PHE A 127 -14.47 30.59 -6.75
C PHE A 127 -15.11 31.53 -5.72
N LYS A 128 -15.90 30.95 -4.82
CA LYS A 128 -16.42 31.62 -3.63
C LYS A 128 -16.00 30.84 -2.38
N PRO A 129 -15.26 31.44 -1.44
CA PRO A 129 -14.81 30.76 -0.23
C PRO A 129 -15.99 30.32 0.63
N LYS A 130 -15.91 29.12 1.17
CA LYS A 130 -16.89 28.59 2.13
C LYS A 130 -16.43 28.90 3.55
N GLN A 131 -17.37 29.37 4.38
CA GLN A 131 -17.15 29.55 5.83
C GLN A 131 -17.31 28.21 6.57
N GLY A 132 -16.57 28.03 7.66
CA GLY A 132 -16.70 26.86 8.54
C GLY A 132 -16.10 25.55 7.99
N VAL A 133 -15.33 25.60 6.90
CA VAL A 133 -14.62 24.41 6.38
C VAL A 133 -13.57 23.96 7.39
N LYS A 134 -13.73 22.74 7.91
CA LYS A 134 -12.75 22.11 8.80
C LYS A 134 -11.61 21.55 7.99
N ILE A 135 -10.41 22.11 8.17
CA ILE A 135 -9.17 21.58 7.61
C ILE A 135 -8.37 21.02 8.78
N VAL A 136 -8.08 19.72 8.72
CA VAL A 136 -7.28 19.04 9.73
C VAL A 136 -5.84 19.50 9.61
N THR A 137 -5.26 19.95 10.72
CA THR A 137 -3.89 20.49 10.78
C THR A 137 -2.96 19.67 11.67
N ASP A 138 -3.50 18.67 12.37
CA ASP A 138 -2.76 17.72 13.19
C ASP A 138 -2.54 16.42 12.41
N GLU A 139 -1.27 16.04 12.23
CA GLU A 139 -0.86 14.82 11.52
C GLU A 139 -1.26 13.53 12.28
N LYS A 140 -1.54 13.62 13.58
CA LYS A 140 -2.00 12.49 14.41
C LYS A 140 -3.51 12.32 14.46
N ALA A 141 -4.27 13.23 13.85
CA ALA A 141 -5.72 13.14 13.82
C ALA A 141 -6.16 11.93 12.98
N THR A 142 -6.61 10.87 13.64
CA THR A 142 -7.26 9.73 13.00
C THR A 142 -8.68 10.14 12.60
N ASN A 143 -8.88 10.50 11.34
CA ASN A 143 -10.21 10.72 10.78
C ASN A 143 -10.93 9.38 10.59
N MET A 144 -11.40 8.77 11.67
CA MET A 144 -12.54 7.87 11.60
C MET A 144 -13.78 8.72 11.82
N HIS A 145 -14.43 9.16 10.74
CA HIS A 145 -15.77 9.69 10.87
C HIS A 145 -16.69 8.53 11.26
N PRO A 146 -17.29 8.51 12.46
CA PRO A 146 -18.29 7.50 12.77
C PRO A 146 -19.46 7.67 11.79
N SER A 147 -19.96 6.56 11.24
CA SER A 147 -21.12 6.54 10.35
C SER A 147 -22.29 7.24 11.04
N THR A 148 -22.77 8.33 10.45
CA THR A 148 -23.91 9.10 10.96
C THR A 148 -25.19 8.66 10.27
N ILE A 149 -26.35 8.93 10.88
CA ILE A 149 -27.67 8.65 10.29
C ILE A 149 -27.85 9.35 8.92
N ASP A 150 -27.15 10.47 8.70
CA ASP A 150 -27.12 11.22 7.44
C ASP A 150 -26.46 10.41 6.30
N ASP A 151 -25.48 9.56 6.60
CA ASP A 151 -24.75 8.79 5.59
C ASP A 151 -25.64 7.80 4.86
N SER A 152 -26.62 7.18 5.55
CA SER A 152 -27.55 6.25 4.91
C SER A 152 -28.45 6.96 3.90
N ALA A 153 -28.96 8.15 4.24
CA ALA A 153 -29.81 8.93 3.34
C ALA A 153 -29.03 9.44 2.11
N VAL A 154 -27.77 9.86 2.32
CA VAL A 154 -26.86 10.25 1.23
C VAL A 154 -26.55 9.07 0.32
N ILE A 155 -26.24 7.90 0.89
CA ILE A 155 -26.00 6.66 0.14
C ILE A 155 -27.22 6.32 -0.72
N ASP A 156 -28.43 6.36 -0.17
CA ASP A 156 -29.66 6.08 -0.92
C ASP A 156 -29.87 7.07 -2.07
N ASN A 157 -29.57 8.35 -1.87
CA ASN A 157 -29.64 9.35 -2.92
C ASN A 157 -28.59 9.14 -4.02
N LEU A 158 -27.36 8.76 -3.66
CA LEU A 158 -26.30 8.43 -4.61
C LEU A 158 -26.68 7.19 -5.44
N ILE A 159 -27.25 6.16 -4.81
CA ILE A 159 -27.77 4.97 -5.50
C ILE A 159 -28.85 5.37 -6.51
N ARG A 160 -29.83 6.20 -6.12
CA ARG A 160 -30.87 6.67 -7.05
C ARG A 160 -30.28 7.46 -8.22
N THR A 161 -29.32 8.33 -7.94
CA THR A 161 -28.63 9.11 -8.97
C THR A 161 -27.90 8.19 -9.95
N LEU A 162 -27.24 7.14 -9.44
CA LEU A 162 -26.56 6.14 -10.25
C LEU A 162 -27.55 5.31 -11.07
N GLU A 163 -28.66 4.85 -10.48
CA GLU A 163 -29.71 4.08 -11.16
C GLU A 163 -30.33 4.87 -12.33
N ILE A 164 -30.45 6.19 -12.20
CA ILE A 164 -30.90 7.07 -13.31
C ILE A 164 -29.78 7.23 -14.33
N GLY A 165 -28.56 7.55 -13.89
CA GLY A 165 -27.42 7.81 -14.77
C GLY A 165 -27.03 6.61 -15.63
N VAL A 166 -27.12 5.39 -15.09
CA VAL A 166 -26.82 4.15 -15.81
C VAL A 166 -27.76 3.92 -16.99
N LYS A 167 -29.02 4.42 -16.93
CA LYS A 167 -29.96 4.33 -18.07
C LYS A 167 -29.51 5.14 -19.28
N ASN A 168 -28.65 6.14 -19.08
CA ASN A 168 -28.08 6.97 -20.14
C ASN A 168 -26.75 6.41 -20.69
N LEU A 169 -26.29 5.26 -20.17
CA LEU A 169 -25.11 4.57 -20.69
C LEU A 169 -25.52 3.67 -21.86
N SER A 170 -24.69 3.63 -22.90
CA SER A 170 -24.87 2.68 -23.99
C SER A 170 -24.74 1.24 -23.47
N SER A 171 -25.49 0.31 -24.07
CA SER A 171 -25.35 -1.11 -23.77
C SER A 171 -23.89 -1.54 -23.95
N GLY A 172 -23.32 -2.20 -22.94
CA GLY A 172 -21.93 -2.65 -22.95
C GLY A 172 -20.89 -1.56 -22.67
N PHE A 173 -21.29 -0.36 -22.24
CA PHE A 173 -20.35 0.68 -21.82
C PHE A 173 -19.38 0.15 -20.75
N ARG A 174 -18.08 0.39 -20.96
CA ARG A 174 -17.02 0.03 -20.02
C ARG A 174 -15.99 1.14 -19.99
N MET A 175 -15.55 1.47 -18.77
CA MET A 175 -14.36 2.28 -18.58
C MET A 175 -13.13 1.38 -18.56
N SER A 176 -12.04 1.89 -19.10
CA SER A 176 -10.74 1.22 -19.13
C SER A 176 -9.85 1.83 -18.04
N PRO A 177 -9.60 1.14 -16.91
CA PRO A 177 -8.68 1.66 -15.91
C PRO A 177 -7.27 1.78 -16.51
N ILE A 178 -6.62 2.90 -16.23
CA ILE A 178 -5.23 3.11 -16.63
C ILE A 178 -4.33 2.26 -15.72
N GLN A 179 -3.59 1.34 -16.33
CA GLN A 179 -2.53 0.61 -15.65
C GLN A 179 -1.25 1.44 -15.70
N PHE A 180 -0.79 1.90 -14.53
CA PHE A 180 0.42 2.72 -14.46
C PHE A 180 1.63 1.96 -15.02
N GLU A 181 2.26 2.57 -16.02
CA GLU A 181 3.52 2.16 -16.63
C GLU A 181 4.44 3.39 -16.71
N LYS A 182 5.59 3.30 -16.04
CA LYS A 182 6.56 4.39 -15.92
C LYS A 182 7.59 4.37 -17.04
N ASP A 183 7.80 3.22 -17.68
CA ASP A 183 8.88 2.96 -18.65
C ASP A 183 8.48 3.18 -20.10
N ASP A 184 7.23 3.56 -20.36
CA ASP A 184 6.74 4.01 -21.65
C ASP A 184 6.52 5.54 -21.61
N ASP A 185 7.38 6.28 -22.31
CA ASP A 185 7.32 7.75 -22.35
C ASP A 185 6.22 8.29 -23.27
N THR A 186 5.52 7.43 -24.02
CA THR A 186 4.46 7.79 -24.97
C THR A 186 3.05 7.70 -24.39
N ASN A 187 2.90 7.11 -23.19
CA ASN A 187 1.59 6.87 -22.57
C ASN A 187 1.06 8.02 -21.70
N TYR A 188 1.80 9.13 -21.58
CA TYR A 188 1.42 10.32 -20.80
C TYR A 188 1.30 10.16 -19.28
N HIS A 189 1.59 8.98 -18.71
CA HIS A 189 1.49 8.75 -17.26
C HIS A 189 2.44 9.66 -16.48
N MET A 190 3.72 9.66 -16.89
CA MET A 190 4.73 10.46 -16.22
C MET A 190 4.56 11.96 -16.50
N ASP A 191 3.99 12.34 -17.64
CA ASP A 191 3.66 13.74 -17.95
C ASP A 191 2.57 14.27 -17.02
N LEU A 192 1.53 13.47 -16.77
CA LEU A 192 0.50 13.79 -15.78
C LEU A 192 1.10 13.90 -14.37
N ILE A 193 1.87 12.90 -13.93
CA ILE A 193 2.45 12.87 -12.58
C ILE A 193 3.40 14.05 -12.35
N ALA A 194 4.33 14.30 -13.28
CA ALA A 194 5.28 15.40 -13.19
C ALA A 194 4.57 16.76 -13.24
N GLY A 195 3.61 16.92 -14.15
CA GLY A 195 2.80 18.14 -14.26
C GLY A 195 2.05 18.43 -12.96
N PHE A 196 1.35 17.43 -12.40
CA PHE A 196 0.60 17.60 -11.16
C PHE A 196 1.51 17.94 -9.97
N ALA A 197 2.66 17.26 -9.86
CA ALA A 197 3.65 17.50 -8.82
C ALA A 197 4.23 18.93 -8.93
N ASN A 198 4.58 19.37 -10.14
CA ASN A 198 5.17 20.69 -10.36
C ASN A 198 4.15 21.82 -10.13
N MET A 199 2.88 21.66 -10.52
CA MET A 199 1.85 22.66 -10.19
C MET A 199 1.66 22.81 -8.67
N ARG A 200 1.66 21.69 -7.94
CA ARG A 200 1.63 21.71 -6.48
C ARG A 200 2.91 22.32 -5.91
N ALA A 201 4.07 22.06 -6.51
CA ALA A 201 5.35 22.65 -6.10
C ALA A 201 5.30 24.18 -6.24
N ARG A 202 4.80 24.71 -7.36
CA ARG A 202 4.58 26.15 -7.58
C ARG A 202 3.68 26.77 -6.51
N ASN A 203 2.58 26.11 -6.13
CA ASN A 203 1.71 26.61 -5.06
C ASN A 203 2.51 26.92 -3.79
N TYR A 204 3.43 26.05 -3.39
CA TYR A 204 4.18 26.18 -2.13
C TYR A 204 5.60 26.75 -2.32
N SER A 205 5.91 27.32 -3.50
CA SER A 205 7.25 27.81 -3.83
C SER A 205 8.34 26.75 -3.58
N ILE A 206 8.05 25.50 -3.91
CA ILE A 206 8.98 24.37 -3.90
C ILE A 206 9.61 24.27 -5.29
N PRO A 207 10.92 23.99 -5.41
CA PRO A 207 11.55 23.79 -6.71
C PRO A 207 10.89 22.67 -7.51
N GLU A 208 10.57 22.96 -8.77
CA GLU A 208 10.08 21.97 -9.72
C GLU A 208 11.14 20.90 -10.02
N VAL A 209 10.67 19.74 -10.48
CA VAL A 209 11.53 18.64 -10.90
C VAL A 209 11.24 18.28 -12.35
N ASP A 210 12.26 17.81 -13.06
CA ASP A 210 12.08 17.26 -14.40
C ASP A 210 11.34 15.90 -14.37
N LYS A 211 10.91 15.44 -15.55
CA LYS A 211 10.21 14.16 -15.73
C LYS A 211 11.05 12.98 -15.25
N LEU A 212 12.37 13.02 -15.39
CA LEU A 212 13.26 11.93 -14.98
C LEU A 212 13.30 11.77 -13.46
N LYS A 213 13.46 12.87 -12.73
CA LYS A 213 13.44 12.88 -11.26
C LYS A 213 12.05 12.56 -10.72
N ALA A 214 10.99 13.04 -11.38
CA ALA A 214 9.63 12.62 -11.06
C ALA A 214 9.45 11.10 -11.25
N LYS A 215 9.93 10.54 -12.36
CA LYS A 215 9.89 9.10 -12.68
C LYS A 215 10.66 8.28 -11.68
N PHE A 216 11.85 8.75 -11.28
CA PHE A 216 12.66 8.11 -10.24
C PHE A 216 11.91 7.96 -8.92
N ILE A 217 11.27 9.05 -8.45
CA ILE A 217 10.55 9.08 -7.17
C ILE A 217 9.23 8.31 -7.26
N ALA A 218 8.36 8.66 -8.22
CA ALA A 218 7.02 8.08 -8.35
C ALA A 218 7.06 6.60 -8.75
N GLY A 219 8.03 6.24 -9.60
CA GLY A 219 8.25 4.87 -10.04
C GLY A 219 8.98 3.99 -9.03
N ARG A 220 9.40 4.54 -7.88
CA ARG A 220 10.20 3.84 -6.86
C ARG A 220 11.40 3.10 -7.47
N ILE A 221 12.09 3.77 -8.39
CA ILE A 221 13.20 3.16 -9.13
C ILE A 221 14.35 2.89 -8.15
N ILE A 222 14.80 1.64 -8.10
CA ILE A 222 16.00 1.25 -7.38
C ILE A 222 17.18 1.46 -8.35
N PRO A 223 18.10 2.41 -8.08
CA PRO A 223 19.29 2.57 -8.91
C PRO A 223 20.08 1.26 -8.96
N ALA A 224 20.44 0.82 -10.16
CA ALA A 224 21.25 -0.35 -10.38
C ALA A 224 22.25 -0.09 -11.52
N ILE A 225 23.44 -0.65 -11.38
CA ILE A 225 24.48 -0.62 -12.40
C ILE A 225 25.22 -1.95 -12.41
N ALA A 226 25.63 -2.41 -13.59
CA ALA A 226 26.22 -3.72 -13.80
C ALA A 226 27.48 -3.96 -12.97
N THR A 227 28.25 -2.92 -12.64
CA THR A 227 29.48 -3.02 -11.83
C THR A 227 29.19 -3.55 -10.42
N THR A 228 28.20 -3.00 -9.72
CA THR A 228 27.78 -3.47 -8.38
C THR A 228 27.20 -4.87 -8.45
N THR A 229 26.41 -5.18 -9.48
CA THR A 229 25.85 -6.52 -9.68
C THR A 229 26.96 -7.56 -9.91
N ALA A 230 27.89 -7.30 -10.84
CA ALA A 230 28.99 -8.21 -11.13
C ALA A 230 29.87 -8.46 -9.90
N MET A 231 30.19 -7.42 -9.13
CA MET A 231 30.90 -7.53 -7.87
C MET A 231 30.15 -8.40 -6.86
N ALA A 232 28.86 -8.11 -6.62
CA ALA A 232 28.05 -8.87 -5.67
C ALA A 232 27.95 -10.35 -6.07
N THR A 233 27.72 -10.63 -7.36
CA THR A 233 27.67 -12.00 -7.90
C THR A 233 29.02 -12.71 -7.72
N GLY A 234 30.14 -12.05 -8.02
CA GLY A 234 31.47 -12.62 -7.81
C GLY A 234 31.72 -13.02 -6.36
N LEU A 235 31.35 -12.15 -5.40
CA LEU A 235 31.47 -12.44 -3.97
C LEU A 235 30.58 -13.61 -3.54
N VAL A 236 29.35 -13.69 -4.04
CA VAL A 236 28.45 -14.83 -3.79
C VAL A 236 29.06 -16.14 -4.32
N CYS A 237 29.66 -16.13 -5.51
CA CYS A 237 30.34 -17.31 -6.06
C CYS A 237 31.54 -17.75 -5.20
N LEU A 238 32.24 -16.83 -4.53
CA LEU A 238 33.30 -17.19 -3.59
C LEU A 238 32.75 -17.87 -2.32
N GLU A 239 31.62 -17.40 -1.80
CA GLU A 239 30.96 -18.07 -0.66
C GLU A 239 30.38 -19.45 -1.06
N LEU A 240 29.93 -19.61 -2.31
CA LEU A 240 29.41 -20.88 -2.83
C LEU A 240 30.44 -22.02 -2.72
N TYR A 241 31.72 -21.76 -2.99
CA TYR A 241 32.77 -22.77 -2.80
C TYR A 241 32.83 -23.28 -1.36
N LYS A 242 32.60 -22.40 -0.37
CA LYS A 242 32.64 -22.76 1.05
C LYS A 242 31.46 -23.64 1.45
N VAL A 243 30.29 -23.39 0.86
CA VAL A 243 29.10 -24.24 1.03
C VAL A 243 29.35 -25.63 0.45
N ILE A 244 29.87 -25.72 -0.78
CA ILE A 244 30.13 -27.00 -1.47
C ILE A 244 31.16 -27.83 -0.71
N LEU A 245 32.15 -27.19 -0.09
CA LEU A 245 33.21 -27.84 0.68
C LEU A 245 32.87 -28.05 2.16
N ASP A 246 31.62 -27.78 2.57
CA ASP A 246 31.13 -27.93 3.94
C ASP A 246 32.04 -27.26 5.00
N HIS A 247 32.43 -26.01 4.73
CA HIS A 247 33.25 -25.25 5.66
C HIS A 247 32.48 -24.80 6.91
N LYS A 248 33.22 -24.54 7.99
CA LYS A 248 32.68 -23.97 9.24
C LYS A 248 32.40 -22.47 9.11
N VAL A 249 31.55 -21.94 10.01
CA VAL A 249 31.07 -20.55 10.00
C VAL A 249 32.20 -19.50 9.93
N GLU A 250 33.33 -19.77 10.57
CA GLU A 250 34.48 -18.87 10.68
C GLU A 250 35.18 -18.63 9.32
N LYS A 251 34.87 -19.45 8.31
CA LYS A 251 35.35 -19.28 6.93
C LYS A 251 34.43 -18.41 6.07
N TYR A 252 33.15 -18.28 6.43
CA TYR A 252 32.18 -17.49 5.66
C TYR A 252 32.36 -15.99 5.90
N ARG A 253 31.99 -15.18 4.91
CA ARG A 253 32.04 -13.71 5.02
C ARG A 253 30.76 -13.08 4.46
N ASN A 254 30.04 -12.37 5.31
CA ASN A 254 29.09 -11.36 4.86
C ASN A 254 29.87 -10.15 4.36
N THR A 255 29.74 -9.83 3.08
CA THR A 255 30.46 -8.70 2.47
C THR A 255 29.52 -7.51 2.26
N PHE A 256 29.93 -6.35 2.79
CA PHE A 256 29.29 -5.06 2.60
C PHE A 256 30.20 -4.19 1.75
N ALA A 257 29.67 -3.62 0.68
CA ALA A 257 30.48 -2.86 -0.26
C ALA A 257 29.79 -1.56 -0.70
N ASN A 258 30.60 -0.51 -0.87
CA ASN A 258 30.19 0.75 -1.48
C ASN A 258 31.25 1.19 -2.50
N LEU A 259 30.97 0.93 -3.78
CA LEU A 259 31.86 1.25 -4.89
C LEU A 259 32.04 2.74 -5.15
N ALA A 260 31.19 3.62 -4.59
CA ALA A 260 31.40 5.07 -4.67
C ALA A 260 32.55 5.54 -3.78
N LEU A 261 32.83 4.84 -2.67
CA LEU A 261 33.94 5.11 -1.74
C LEU A 261 35.11 4.11 -1.84
N PRO A 262 35.12 3.28 -2.89
CA PRO A 262 35.77 1.96 -2.88
C PRO A 262 35.85 1.20 -1.54
N LEU A 263 34.78 1.22 -0.73
CA LEU A 263 34.76 0.61 0.60
C LEU A 263 34.31 -0.85 0.53
N PHE A 264 35.06 -1.75 1.17
CA PHE A 264 34.71 -3.14 1.39
C PHE A 264 34.88 -3.50 2.86
N SER A 265 33.84 -4.08 3.45
CA SER A 265 33.86 -4.59 4.82
C SER A 265 33.34 -6.02 4.82
N MET A 266 34.05 -6.90 5.50
CA MET A 266 33.69 -8.31 5.60
C MET A 266 33.55 -8.68 7.07
N ALA A 267 32.44 -9.30 7.41
CA ALA A 267 32.17 -9.79 8.75
C ALA A 267 31.87 -11.29 8.72
N GLU A 268 32.26 -11.99 9.78
CA GLU A 268 31.80 -13.36 10.01
C GLU A 268 30.27 -13.36 10.21
N PRO A 269 29.53 -14.32 9.63
CA PRO A 269 28.12 -14.48 9.93
C PRO A 269 27.89 -14.76 11.41
N VAL A 270 26.83 -14.18 11.97
CA VAL A 270 26.48 -14.43 13.36
C VAL A 270 25.97 -15.87 13.51
N PRO A 271 26.55 -16.70 14.39
CA PRO A 271 26.05 -18.04 14.62
C PRO A 271 24.63 -17.96 15.23
N PRO A 272 23.77 -18.97 14.98
CA PRO A 272 22.42 -18.96 15.52
C PRO A 272 22.46 -19.05 17.06
N LYS A 273 21.51 -18.38 17.72
CA LYS A 273 21.32 -18.53 19.16
C LYS A 273 20.93 -19.98 19.45
N ILE A 274 21.70 -20.63 20.34
CA ILE A 274 21.40 -21.98 20.82
C ILE A 274 20.62 -21.88 22.13
N ILE A 275 19.44 -22.48 22.15
CA ILE A 275 18.61 -22.69 23.34
C ILE A 275 18.97 -24.07 23.90
N LYS A 276 19.15 -24.16 25.22
CA LYS A 276 19.45 -25.41 25.92
C LYS A 276 18.39 -25.66 26.96
N HIS A 277 17.88 -26.88 27.01
CA HIS A 277 16.91 -27.33 28.00
C HIS A 277 17.20 -28.78 28.37
N GLY A 278 17.65 -29.02 29.60
CA GLY A 278 18.15 -30.33 30.02
C GLY A 278 19.27 -30.84 29.11
N VAL A 279 19.03 -32.00 28.48
CA VAL A 279 19.95 -32.63 27.50
C VAL A 279 19.70 -32.18 26.06
N LEU A 280 18.63 -31.42 25.82
CA LEU A 280 18.24 -30.95 24.51
C LEU A 280 18.90 -29.60 24.20
N SER A 281 19.24 -29.41 22.94
CA SER A 281 19.70 -28.12 22.42
C SER A 281 19.18 -27.90 21.01
N TRP A 282 18.74 -26.70 20.71
CA TRP A 282 18.23 -26.34 19.39
C TRP A 282 18.48 -24.87 19.08
N SER A 283 18.19 -24.52 17.83
CA SER A 283 18.37 -23.23 17.21
C SER A 283 17.17 -22.89 16.32
N VAL A 284 17.21 -21.74 15.66
CA VAL A 284 16.19 -21.34 14.68
C VAL A 284 16.11 -22.27 13.45
N TRP A 285 17.15 -23.07 13.21
CA TRP A 285 17.22 -23.99 12.06
C TRP A 285 16.62 -25.35 12.36
N ASP A 286 16.41 -25.66 13.63
CA ASP A 286 15.87 -26.94 14.05
C ASP A 286 14.36 -27.00 13.80
N ARG A 287 13.89 -28.23 13.59
CA ARG A 287 12.49 -28.55 13.41
C ARG A 287 12.21 -29.88 14.07
N TRP A 288 11.17 -29.94 14.90
CA TRP A 288 10.75 -31.20 15.50
C TRP A 288 9.71 -31.86 14.62
N VAL A 289 10.10 -32.98 14.01
CA VAL A 289 9.22 -33.77 13.15
C VAL A 289 8.64 -34.90 13.98
N ILE A 290 7.32 -34.87 14.19
CA ILE A 290 6.62 -35.90 14.95
C ILE A 290 5.82 -36.75 13.97
N ALA A 291 6.19 -38.03 13.88
CA ALA A 291 5.52 -38.99 13.01
C ALA A 291 4.27 -39.58 13.67
N GLY A 292 3.23 -39.77 12.88
CA GLY A 292 1.99 -40.39 13.29
C GLY A 292 0.82 -39.42 13.41
N ASN A 293 -0.39 -39.97 13.36
CA ASN A 293 -1.61 -39.23 13.58
C ASN A 293 -1.93 -39.19 15.08
N LEU A 294 -1.31 -38.26 15.79
CA LEU A 294 -1.41 -38.13 17.26
C LEU A 294 -2.68 -37.40 17.68
N THR A 295 -3.18 -37.75 18.86
CA THR A 295 -4.12 -36.94 19.63
C THR A 295 -3.41 -35.73 20.23
N LEU A 296 -4.18 -34.71 20.59
CA LEU A 296 -3.65 -33.56 21.30
C LEU A 296 -3.03 -33.96 22.65
N ARG A 297 -3.62 -34.93 23.36
CA ARG A 297 -3.07 -35.50 24.59
C ARG A 297 -1.69 -36.14 24.36
N GLU A 298 -1.58 -37.03 23.38
CA GLU A 298 -0.30 -37.66 23.02
C GLU A 298 0.77 -36.62 22.63
N LEU A 299 0.37 -35.51 21.99
CA LEU A 299 1.27 -34.40 21.69
C LEU A 299 1.74 -33.68 22.97
N LEU A 300 0.84 -33.40 23.92
CA LEU A 300 1.20 -32.78 25.20
C LEU A 300 2.11 -33.69 26.03
N ASP A 301 1.81 -34.98 26.09
CA ASP A 301 2.63 -35.98 26.77
C ASP A 301 4.04 -36.04 26.15
N TRP A 302 4.15 -35.95 24.81
CA TRP A 302 5.43 -35.90 24.10
C TRP A 302 6.31 -34.70 24.50
N PHE A 303 5.71 -33.56 24.84
CA PHE A 303 6.43 -32.41 25.39
C PHE A 303 6.80 -32.61 26.86
N GLN A 304 5.87 -33.16 27.65
CA GLN A 304 6.10 -33.43 29.07
C GLN A 304 7.27 -34.40 29.27
N ASP A 305 7.40 -35.41 28.42
CA ASP A 305 8.53 -36.36 28.39
C ASP A 305 9.89 -35.68 28.17
N LYS A 306 9.89 -34.41 27.73
CA LYS A 306 11.09 -33.59 27.49
C LYS A 306 11.30 -32.51 28.55
N GLY A 307 10.48 -32.46 29.61
CA GLY A 307 10.52 -31.40 30.63
C GLY A 307 9.88 -30.09 30.16
N LEU A 308 9.01 -30.14 29.14
CA LEU A 308 8.36 -28.96 28.57
C LEU A 308 6.85 -29.04 28.77
N SER A 309 6.27 -27.97 29.31
CA SER A 309 4.83 -27.81 29.46
C SER A 309 4.26 -26.98 28.31
N ALA A 310 3.70 -27.64 27.29
CA ALA A 310 3.07 -26.96 26.16
C ALA A 310 1.72 -26.34 26.57
N TYR A 311 1.69 -25.03 26.79
CA TYR A 311 0.51 -24.33 27.27
C TYR A 311 -0.29 -23.62 26.16
N SER A 312 0.27 -23.46 24.96
CA SER A 312 -0.40 -22.81 23.83
C SER A 312 0.04 -23.43 22.50
N ILE A 313 -0.89 -23.94 21.70
CA ILE A 313 -0.61 -24.58 20.41
C ILE A 313 -1.48 -23.91 19.34
N SER A 314 -0.82 -23.39 18.31
CA SER A 314 -1.45 -22.71 17.18
C SER A 314 -1.14 -23.39 15.85
N CYS A 315 -2.13 -23.41 14.97
CA CYS A 315 -2.00 -23.83 13.58
C CYS A 315 -2.38 -22.65 12.69
N GLY A 316 -1.39 -22.06 12.02
CA GLY A 316 -1.57 -20.77 11.35
C GLY A 316 -1.96 -19.68 12.34
N GLN A 317 -3.04 -18.94 12.07
CA GLN A 317 -3.57 -17.90 12.96
C GLN A 317 -4.53 -18.44 14.04
N SER A 318 -4.83 -19.73 14.03
CA SER A 318 -5.86 -20.30 14.89
C SER A 318 -5.27 -21.05 16.07
N LEU A 319 -5.78 -20.71 17.25
CA LEU A 319 -5.40 -21.34 18.51
C LEU A 319 -6.16 -22.68 18.68
N ILE A 320 -5.47 -23.78 18.44
CA ILE A 320 -6.07 -25.13 18.52
C ILE A 320 -6.09 -25.68 19.96
N TYR A 321 -5.17 -25.23 20.80
CA TYR A 321 -5.15 -25.53 22.23
C TYR A 321 -4.51 -24.40 23.03
N ASN A 322 -5.01 -24.18 24.25
CA ASN A 322 -4.34 -23.34 25.25
C ASN A 322 -4.88 -23.72 26.64
N SER A 323 -3.99 -23.85 27.62
CA SER A 323 -4.26 -24.40 28.95
C SER A 323 -5.22 -23.53 29.78
N ILE A 324 -5.29 -22.22 29.50
CA ILE A 324 -6.13 -21.26 30.22
C ILE A 324 -7.61 -21.45 29.90
N PHE A 325 -7.96 -21.92 28.69
CA PHE A 325 -9.35 -22.08 28.28
C PHE A 325 -9.90 -23.46 28.65
N PRO A 326 -10.83 -23.58 29.61
CA PRO A 326 -11.31 -24.89 30.08
C PRO A 326 -11.95 -25.74 28.98
N LYS A 327 -12.64 -25.09 28.03
CA LYS A 327 -13.25 -25.76 26.85
C LYS A 327 -12.23 -26.45 25.96
N HIS A 328 -10.96 -26.04 25.99
CA HIS A 328 -9.92 -26.70 25.19
C HIS A 328 -9.56 -28.08 25.74
N LYS A 329 -9.92 -28.41 26.99
CA LYS A 329 -9.75 -29.76 27.56
C LYS A 329 -10.60 -30.80 26.84
N GLU A 330 -11.73 -30.41 26.24
CA GLU A 330 -12.57 -31.29 25.41
C GLU A 330 -11.89 -31.71 24.10
N ARG A 331 -10.78 -31.07 23.72
CA ARG A 331 -10.03 -31.36 22.48
C ARG A 331 -8.93 -32.39 22.68
N LEU A 332 -8.61 -32.78 23.92
CA LEU A 332 -7.44 -33.59 24.24
C LEU A 332 -7.42 -34.94 23.51
N ASP A 333 -8.58 -35.60 23.39
CA ASP A 333 -8.65 -36.93 22.77
C ASP A 333 -8.85 -36.85 21.24
N ARG A 334 -8.92 -35.64 20.66
CA ARG A 334 -9.03 -35.43 19.22
C ARG A 334 -7.66 -35.46 18.55
N LYS A 335 -7.61 -35.94 17.31
CA LYS A 335 -6.38 -35.91 16.50
C LYS A 335 -6.00 -34.48 16.13
N VAL A 336 -4.71 -34.16 16.19
CA VAL A 336 -4.21 -32.80 15.91
C VAL A 336 -4.54 -32.39 14.47
N VAL A 337 -4.51 -33.33 13.52
CA VAL A 337 -4.90 -33.07 12.13
C VAL A 337 -6.38 -32.68 11.98
N ASP A 338 -7.25 -33.24 12.80
CA ASP A 338 -8.68 -32.92 12.77
C ASP A 338 -8.94 -31.57 13.42
N LEU A 339 -8.19 -31.22 14.47
CA LEU A 339 -8.22 -29.87 15.06
C LEU A 339 -7.74 -28.81 14.04
N ALA A 340 -6.68 -29.11 13.30
CA ALA A 340 -6.20 -28.23 12.24
C ALA A 340 -7.25 -28.02 11.14
N ARG A 341 -7.96 -29.06 10.71
CA ARG A 341 -9.04 -28.94 9.71
C ARG A 341 -10.27 -28.22 10.26
N ASP A 342 -10.74 -28.58 11.44
CA ASP A 342 -12.05 -28.14 11.91
C ASP A 342 -12.00 -26.74 12.54
N ILE A 343 -10.93 -26.43 13.27
CA ILE A 343 -10.79 -25.18 14.02
C ILE A 343 -9.99 -24.19 13.19
N ALA A 344 -8.80 -24.60 12.73
CA ALA A 344 -7.94 -23.72 11.94
C ALA A 344 -8.37 -23.61 10.47
N LYS A 345 -9.38 -24.37 10.05
CA LYS A 345 -9.85 -24.43 8.66
C LYS A 345 -8.71 -24.70 7.69
N LEU A 346 -7.70 -25.46 8.14
CA LEU A 346 -6.54 -25.77 7.33
C LEU A 346 -6.92 -26.79 6.25
N GLU A 347 -6.91 -26.35 5.00
CA GLU A 347 -7.00 -27.24 3.86
C GLU A 347 -5.65 -27.94 3.65
N ILE A 348 -5.64 -29.27 3.79
CA ILE A 348 -4.44 -30.08 3.59
C ILE A 348 -4.62 -30.87 2.29
N PRO A 349 -3.86 -30.55 1.22
CA PRO A 349 -3.92 -31.26 -0.05
C PRO A 349 -3.69 -32.78 0.10
N PRO A 350 -4.27 -33.64 -0.77
CA PRO A 350 -4.12 -35.10 -0.66
C PRO A 350 -2.67 -35.59 -0.65
N ASN A 351 -1.79 -34.93 -1.42
CA ASN A 351 -0.37 -35.23 -1.53
C ASN A 351 0.49 -34.68 -0.37
N ARG A 352 -0.09 -33.85 0.51
CA ARG A 352 0.61 -33.30 1.67
C ARG A 352 0.40 -34.22 2.88
N ARG A 353 1.52 -34.72 3.42
CA ARG A 353 1.55 -35.69 4.53
C ARG A 353 1.83 -35.08 5.91
N HIS A 354 2.11 -33.77 5.95
CA HIS A 354 2.43 -33.06 7.18
C HIS A 354 1.82 -31.66 7.22
N PHE A 355 1.68 -31.09 8.41
CA PHE A 355 1.40 -29.66 8.62
C PHE A 355 2.22 -29.16 9.81
N ASP A 356 2.37 -27.84 9.90
CA ASP A 356 3.19 -27.22 10.93
C ASP A 356 2.33 -26.59 12.01
N ILE A 357 2.80 -26.67 13.25
CA ILE A 357 2.22 -26.00 14.42
C ILE A 357 3.30 -25.19 15.14
N VAL A 358 2.88 -24.09 15.76
CA VAL A 358 3.70 -23.27 16.65
C VAL A 358 3.24 -23.52 18.06
N VAL A 359 4.19 -23.77 18.96
CA VAL A 359 3.89 -24.10 20.35
C VAL A 359 4.67 -23.16 21.26
N ALA A 360 3.97 -22.63 22.26
CA ALA A 360 4.60 -21.96 23.40
C ALA A 360 4.66 -22.95 24.57
N CYS A 361 5.84 -23.03 25.17
CA CYS A 361 6.13 -23.95 26.27
C CYS A 361 6.73 -23.19 27.45
N GLU A 362 6.50 -23.72 28.64
CA GLU A 362 7.25 -23.39 29.85
C GLU A 362 8.20 -24.55 30.19
N ASP A 363 9.35 -24.26 30.81
CA ASP A 363 10.18 -25.27 31.47
C ASP A 363 9.64 -25.65 32.86
N ASP A 364 10.30 -26.61 33.51
CA ASP A 364 9.94 -27.09 34.86
C ASP A 364 9.99 -25.99 35.93
N ASP A 365 10.73 -24.89 35.69
CA ASP A 365 10.83 -23.73 36.58
C ASP A 365 9.74 -22.67 36.27
N GLY A 366 8.90 -22.90 35.27
CA GLY A 366 7.83 -22.00 34.84
C GLY A 366 8.30 -20.83 33.97
N ASN A 367 9.49 -20.90 33.37
CA ASN A 367 9.99 -19.89 32.45
C ASN A 367 9.54 -20.21 31.01
N ASP A 368 9.15 -19.18 30.26
CA ASP A 368 8.86 -19.32 28.83
C ASP A 368 10.10 -19.78 28.05
N VAL A 369 9.92 -20.81 27.23
CA VAL A 369 10.95 -21.38 26.36
C VAL A 369 10.47 -21.42 24.91
N ASP A 370 11.22 -20.76 24.03
CA ASP A 370 11.03 -20.85 22.59
C ASP A 370 11.46 -22.24 22.10
N VAL A 371 10.52 -23.01 21.56
CA VAL A 371 10.78 -24.34 20.97
C VAL A 371 10.85 -24.28 19.44
N PRO A 372 11.49 -25.25 18.77
CA PRO A 372 11.49 -25.35 17.32
C PRO A 372 10.09 -25.44 16.73
N LEU A 373 9.95 -25.03 15.47
CA LEU A 373 8.72 -25.29 14.73
C LEU A 373 8.48 -26.81 14.65
N ILE A 374 7.21 -27.20 14.75
CA ILE A 374 6.84 -28.62 14.83
C ILE A 374 6.08 -29.02 13.58
N SER A 375 6.54 -30.08 12.93
CA SER A 375 5.85 -30.70 11.81
C SER A 375 5.20 -31.99 12.25
N ILE A 376 3.87 -32.05 12.17
CA ILE A 376 3.10 -33.26 12.42
C ILE A 376 2.96 -34.03 11.10
N CYS A 377 3.69 -35.13 10.98
CA CYS A 377 3.66 -36.03 9.83
C CYS A 377 2.59 -37.12 10.07
N PHE A 378 1.33 -36.79 9.76
CA PHE A 378 0.15 -37.60 10.09
C PHE A 378 -0.18 -38.71 9.08
N ARG A 379 0.53 -38.77 7.95
CA ARG A 379 0.34 -39.78 6.88
C ARG A 379 1.64 -40.44 6.50
#